data_AF-A0AAD9ZMR9-F1
#
_entry.id   AF-A0AAD9ZMR9-F1
#
_cell.length_a   1.000
_cell.length_b   1.000
_cell.length_c   1.000
_cell.angle_alpha   90.00
_cell.angle_beta   90.00
_cell.angle_gamma   90.00
#
_symmetry.space_group_name_H-M   'P 1'
#
loop_
_entity.id
_entity.type
_entity.pdbx_description
1 polymer ?
#
loop_
_entity_poly.entity_id
_entity_poly.type
_entity_poly.pdbx_seq_one_letter_code
_entity_poly.pdbx_strand_id
1 'polypeptide(L)'
;MIRHIWILSYGTNNLWSSWIKAYHLKGSNLWEAKTPCTCSWNWRKLLHLRPLVHPLIQHYIGNDSSTSLWFDNWHLDGPLLSKWSPRVVYDSCLPIYATVSSIVHGDSWSWPAAMSIDLFEIRSRMPSYNPNSNVNDRACWLPSSN
;
A
#
# COMPACT_ATOMS: atom_id res chain seq x y z
N MET A 1 1.38 19.81 -4.11
CA MET A 1 0.52 18.69 -4.52
C MET A 1 1.00 17.34 -3.97
N ILE A 2 2.27 16.98 -4.11
CA ILE A 2 2.83 15.73 -3.54
C ILE A 2 2.66 15.65 -2.00
N ARG A 3 2.89 16.77 -1.29
CA ARG A 3 2.60 16.87 0.16
C ARG A 3 1.15 16.50 0.53
N HIS A 4 0.18 16.79 -0.32
CA HIS A 4 -1.21 16.42 -0.08
C HIS A 4 -1.43 14.92 -0.19
N ILE A 5 -0.74 14.25 -1.12
CA ILE A 5 -0.75 12.79 -1.23
C ILE A 5 -0.17 12.18 0.05
N TRP A 6 0.97 12.68 0.55
CA TRP A 6 1.52 12.25 1.83
C TRP A 6 0.50 12.36 2.97
N ILE A 7 -0.13 13.53 3.10
CA ILE A 7 -1.07 13.78 4.20
C ILE A 7 -2.29 12.87 4.11
N LEU A 8 -2.78 12.61 2.90
CA LEU A 8 -3.93 11.71 2.70
C LEU A 8 -3.59 10.26 3.06
N SER A 9 -2.40 9.80 2.70
CA SER A 9 -2.00 8.41 2.94
C SER A 9 -1.48 8.16 4.36
N TYR A 10 -0.53 8.98 4.83
CA TYR A 10 0.29 8.70 6.02
C TYR A 10 0.38 9.86 7.01
N GLY A 11 -0.20 11.02 6.69
CA GLY A 11 -0.18 12.18 7.58
C GLY A 11 -1.24 12.12 8.67
N THR A 12 -1.12 13.05 9.62
CA THR A 12 -2.13 13.24 10.67
C THR A 12 -3.46 13.68 10.05
N ASN A 13 -4.55 13.08 10.53
CA ASN A 13 -5.91 13.41 10.11
C ASN A 13 -6.24 14.85 10.54
N ASN A 14 -6.09 15.81 9.62
CA ASN A 14 -6.64 17.15 9.75
C ASN A 14 -8.01 17.23 9.05
N LEU A 15 -8.76 18.30 9.32
CA LEU A 15 -10.11 18.50 8.79
C LEU A 15 -10.20 18.30 7.27
N TRP A 16 -9.23 18.85 6.52
CA TRP A 16 -9.20 18.71 5.06
C TRP A 16 -9.00 17.25 4.64
N SER A 17 -8.04 16.53 5.23
CA SER A 17 -7.78 15.13 4.91
C SER A 17 -8.95 14.22 5.29
N SER A 18 -9.60 14.46 6.43
CA SER A 18 -10.80 13.72 6.85
C SER A 18 -11.96 13.97 5.88
N TRP A 19 -12.16 15.21 5.44
CA TRP A 19 -13.19 15.55 4.47
C TRP A 19 -12.94 14.86 3.11
N ILE A 20 -11.71 14.89 2.60
CA ILE A 20 -11.35 14.18 1.36
C ILE A 20 -11.59 12.67 1.50
N LYS A 21 -11.15 12.07 2.61
CA LYS A 21 -11.35 10.63 2.86
C LYS A 21 -12.83 10.26 2.87
N ALA A 22 -13.68 11.07 3.52
CA ALA A 22 -15.11 10.84 3.61
C ALA A 22 -15.85 11.06 2.27
N TYR A 23 -15.61 12.18 1.60
CA TYR A 23 -16.40 12.59 0.43
C TYR A 23 -15.84 12.09 -0.91
N HIS A 24 -14.52 12.15 -1.08
CA HIS A 24 -13.88 11.81 -2.34
C HIS A 24 -13.44 10.34 -2.40
N LEU A 25 -12.88 9.80 -1.32
CA LEU A 25 -12.43 8.40 -1.29
C LEU A 25 -13.53 7.42 -0.86
N LYS A 26 -14.46 7.84 0.00
CA LYS A 26 -15.60 7.01 0.45
C LYS A 26 -15.17 5.62 0.94
N GLY A 27 -14.09 5.55 1.70
CA GLY A 27 -13.51 4.29 2.20
C GLY A 27 -12.63 3.54 1.19
N SER A 28 -12.47 4.03 -0.04
CA SER A 28 -11.53 3.46 -1.01
C SER A 28 -10.09 3.85 -0.70
N ASN A 29 -9.15 2.99 -1.08
CA ASN A 29 -7.73 3.30 -0.98
C ASN A 29 -7.36 4.45 -1.95
N LEU A 30 -6.50 5.39 -1.52
CA LEU A 30 -6.06 6.50 -2.35
C LEU A 30 -5.42 6.02 -3.66
N TRP A 31 -4.65 4.93 -3.64
CA TRP A 31 -3.91 4.41 -4.79
C TRP A 31 -4.83 3.84 -5.87
N GLU A 32 -6.00 3.32 -5.47
CA GLU A 32 -6.98 2.72 -6.38
C GLU A 32 -8.17 3.62 -6.74
N ALA A 33 -8.33 4.76 -6.06
CA ALA A 33 -9.46 5.64 -6.29
C ALA A 33 -9.64 6.01 -7.77
N LYS A 34 -10.83 5.79 -8.34
CA LYS A 34 -11.10 6.14 -9.74
C LYS A 34 -11.20 7.66 -9.89
N THR A 35 -10.72 8.18 -11.02
CA THR A 35 -10.89 9.60 -11.35
C THR A 35 -12.33 9.85 -11.81
N PRO A 36 -13.15 10.63 -11.09
CA PRO A 36 -14.51 10.90 -11.52
C PRO A 36 -14.55 11.77 -12.79
N CYS A 37 -15.54 11.54 -13.65
CA CYS A 37 -15.78 12.35 -14.85
C CYS A 37 -15.94 13.84 -14.50
N THR A 38 -16.66 14.12 -13.41
CA THR A 38 -16.85 15.46 -12.83
C THR A 38 -16.07 15.56 -11.53
N CYS A 39 -14.94 16.26 -11.55
CA CYS A 39 -14.19 16.59 -10.33
C CYS A 39 -13.42 17.90 -10.52
N SER A 40 -13.00 18.50 -9.41
CA SER A 40 -12.17 19.70 -9.46
C SER A 40 -10.84 19.39 -10.14
N TRP A 41 -10.29 20.39 -10.83
CA TRP A 41 -8.99 20.26 -11.51
C TRP A 41 -7.88 19.82 -10.55
N ASN A 42 -7.89 20.33 -9.32
CA ASN A 42 -6.94 19.95 -8.28
C ASN A 42 -7.06 18.47 -7.88
N TRP A 43 -8.27 17.95 -7.69
CA TRP A 43 -8.48 16.52 -7.38
C TRP A 43 -8.00 15.64 -8.54
N ARG A 44 -8.36 16.01 -9.77
CA ARG A 44 -7.90 15.31 -10.97
C ARG A 44 -6.38 15.29 -11.08
N LYS A 45 -5.72 16.43 -10.84
CA LYS A 45 -4.25 16.54 -10.88
C LYS A 45 -3.61 15.69 -9.78
N LEU A 46 -4.16 15.70 -8.57
CA LEU A 46 -3.70 14.85 -7.46
C LEU A 46 -3.76 13.37 -7.83
N LEU A 47 -4.88 12.91 -8.40
CA LEU A 47 -5.05 11.52 -8.80
C LEU A 47 -4.10 11.09 -9.93
N HIS A 48 -3.78 11.99 -10.88
CA HIS A 48 -2.81 11.70 -11.94
C HIS A 48 -1.36 11.66 -11.44
N LEU A 49 -1.04 12.30 -10.32
CA LEU A 49 0.31 12.25 -9.74
C LEU A 49 0.59 10.97 -8.95
N ARG A 50 -0.45 10.21 -8.56
CA ARG A 50 -0.31 8.96 -7.80
C ARG A 50 0.69 7.98 -8.40
N PRO A 51 0.63 7.61 -9.70
CA PRO A 51 1.59 6.65 -10.27
C PRO A 51 3.05 7.13 -10.24
N LEU A 52 3.29 8.45 -10.22
CA LEU A 52 4.64 9.01 -10.10
C LEU A 52 5.12 9.03 -8.65
N VAL A 53 4.19 9.24 -7.72
CA VAL A 53 4.48 9.41 -6.30
C VAL A 53 4.56 8.08 -5.56
N HIS A 54 3.71 7.12 -5.92
CA HIS A 54 3.59 5.85 -5.22
C HIS A 54 4.92 5.07 -5.13
N PRO A 55 5.72 4.96 -6.20
CA PRO A 55 7.02 4.28 -6.15
C PRO A 55 8.05 5.00 -5.27
N LEU A 56 7.87 6.29 -5.04
CA LEU A 56 8.77 7.11 -4.21
C LEU A 56 8.47 6.98 -2.71
N ILE A 57 7.48 6.18 -2.31
CA ILE A 57 7.15 5.94 -0.92
C ILE A 57 7.52 4.50 -0.60
N GLN A 58 8.46 4.30 0.33
CA GLN A 58 8.88 2.98 0.82
C GLN A 58 8.26 2.71 2.18
N HIS A 59 7.82 1.47 2.40
CA HIS A 59 7.30 1.00 3.68
C HIS A 59 8.29 0.06 4.34
N TYR A 60 8.50 0.27 5.64
CA TYR A 60 9.31 -0.59 6.48
C TYR A 60 8.39 -1.20 7.54
N ILE A 61 8.39 -2.52 7.57
CA ILE A 61 7.58 -3.31 8.48
C ILE A 61 8.24 -3.31 9.85
N GLY A 62 7.48 -2.91 10.87
CA GLY A 62 7.83 -2.96 12.28
C GLY A 62 6.95 -3.98 13.00
N ASN A 63 5.73 -3.58 13.32
CA ASN A 63 4.72 -4.39 14.02
C ASN A 63 3.61 -4.92 13.09
N ASP A 64 3.80 -4.80 11.76
CA ASP A 64 3.03 -5.44 10.69
C ASP A 64 1.53 -5.10 10.61
N SER A 65 1.05 -4.27 11.53
CA SER A 65 -0.36 -3.99 11.77
C SER A 65 -0.93 -2.85 10.92
N SER A 66 -0.09 -2.01 10.33
CA SER A 66 -0.53 -0.80 9.62
C SER A 66 -0.16 -0.77 8.15
N THR A 67 0.84 -1.55 7.76
CA THR A 67 1.25 -1.69 6.36
C THR A 67 0.24 -2.58 5.63
N SER A 68 -0.35 -2.04 4.57
CA SER A 68 -1.21 -2.78 3.66
C SER A 68 -0.41 -3.86 2.94
N LEU A 69 -0.93 -5.08 2.95
CA LEU A 69 -0.33 -6.22 2.26
C LEU A 69 -0.21 -5.94 0.75
N TRP A 70 -1.26 -5.37 0.17
CA TRP A 70 -1.43 -5.30 -1.27
C TRP A 70 -1.05 -3.96 -1.90
N PHE A 71 -1.25 -2.88 -1.14
CA PHE A 71 -1.14 -1.51 -1.65
C PHE A 71 0.19 -0.86 -1.34
N ASP A 72 0.86 -1.26 -0.27
CA ASP A 72 2.04 -0.55 0.21
C ASP A 72 3.32 -1.16 -0.37
N ASN A 73 4.30 -0.29 -0.60
CA ASN A 73 5.60 -0.65 -1.15
C ASN A 73 6.54 -1.17 -0.05
N TRP A 74 6.29 -2.38 0.44
CA TRP A 74 7.16 -3.08 1.41
C TRP A 74 7.91 -4.27 0.79
N HIS A 75 7.42 -4.79 -0.34
CA HIS A 75 8.01 -5.90 -1.07
C HIS A 75 9.10 -5.41 -2.04
N LEU A 76 10.09 -6.27 -2.35
CA LEU A 76 11.24 -5.90 -3.20
C LEU A 76 10.84 -5.43 -4.60
N ASP A 77 9.70 -5.91 -5.08
CA ASP A 77 9.17 -5.62 -6.41
C ASP A 77 8.14 -4.47 -6.45
N GLY A 78 7.96 -3.76 -5.35
CA GLY A 78 6.93 -2.73 -5.23
C GLY A 78 5.61 -3.24 -4.65
N PRO A 79 4.55 -2.40 -4.66
CA PRO A 79 3.21 -2.77 -4.26
C PRO A 79 2.69 -3.99 -5.03
N LEU A 80 2.18 -4.99 -4.32
CA LEU A 80 1.79 -6.26 -4.95
C LEU A 80 0.69 -6.06 -6.01
N LEU A 81 -0.34 -5.26 -5.74
CA LEU A 81 -1.40 -4.99 -6.73
C LEU A 81 -0.97 -4.11 -7.90
N SER A 82 0.19 -3.45 -7.82
CA SER A 82 0.75 -2.72 -8.95
C SER A 82 1.44 -3.63 -9.95
N LYS A 83 2.01 -4.75 -9.50
CA LYS A 83 2.79 -5.67 -10.33
C LYS A 83 2.01 -6.93 -10.73
N TRP A 84 1.21 -7.46 -9.81
CA TRP A 84 0.39 -8.66 -10.04
C TRP A 84 -1.08 -8.29 -10.22
N SER A 85 -1.78 -9.12 -10.99
CA SER A 85 -3.22 -8.95 -11.25
C SER A 85 -4.02 -9.05 -9.94
N PRO A 86 -5.19 -8.38 -9.82
CA PRO A 86 -6.11 -8.56 -8.70
C PRO A 86 -6.50 -10.02 -8.40
N ARG A 87 -6.29 -10.92 -9.36
CA ARG A 87 -6.43 -12.38 -9.17
C ARG A 87 -5.58 -12.91 -8.01
N VAL A 88 -4.40 -12.33 -7.76
CA VAL A 88 -3.52 -12.76 -6.67
C VAL A 88 -4.17 -12.61 -5.29
N VAL A 89 -5.03 -11.61 -5.12
CA VAL A 89 -5.80 -11.41 -3.88
C VAL A 89 -6.80 -12.55 -3.72
N TYR A 90 -7.53 -12.88 -4.79
CA TYR A 90 -8.46 -14.01 -4.80
C TYR A 90 -7.76 -15.34 -4.51
N ASP A 91 -6.65 -15.62 -5.21
CA ASP A 91 -5.90 -16.88 -5.07
C ASP A 91 -5.27 -17.02 -3.67
N SER A 92 -4.99 -15.91 -2.98
CA SER A 92 -4.44 -15.92 -1.62
C SER A 92 -5.49 -16.20 -0.54
N CYS A 93 -6.78 -16.08 -0.87
CA CYS A 93 -7.88 -16.10 0.11
C CYS A 93 -7.76 -15.05 1.23
N LEU A 94 -6.95 -14.00 1.06
CA LEU A 94 -6.81 -12.91 2.03
C LEU A 94 -7.68 -11.70 1.60
N PRO A 95 -8.19 -10.91 2.56
CA PRO A 95 -8.93 -9.69 2.25
C PRO A 95 -8.12 -8.69 1.41
N ILE A 96 -8.81 -7.93 0.54
CA ILE A 96 -8.19 -6.83 -0.25
C ILE A 96 -7.60 -5.71 0.61
N TYR A 97 -8.08 -5.55 1.84
CA TYR A 97 -7.55 -4.59 2.83
C TYR A 97 -6.74 -5.30 3.93
N ALA A 98 -6.23 -6.51 3.66
CA ALA A 98 -5.34 -7.21 4.57
C ALA A 98 -4.06 -6.41 4.82
N THR A 99 -3.57 -6.49 6.04
CA THR A 99 -2.26 -5.97 6.46
C THR A 99 -1.20 -7.05 6.36
N VAL A 100 0.07 -6.65 6.40
CA VAL A 100 1.21 -7.58 6.40
C VAL A 100 1.11 -8.59 7.55
N SER A 101 0.51 -8.22 8.68
CA SER A 101 0.24 -9.12 9.81
C SER A 101 -0.55 -10.39 9.44
N SER A 102 -1.32 -10.35 8.34
CA SER A 102 -2.12 -11.49 7.88
C SER A 102 -1.28 -12.63 7.31
N ILE A 103 -0.01 -12.36 6.97
CA ILE A 103 0.95 -13.31 6.40
C ILE A 103 2.18 -13.49 7.30
N VAL A 104 2.08 -13.11 8.57
CA VAL A 104 3.15 -13.21 9.55
C VAL A 104 2.71 -14.16 10.65
N HIS A 105 3.60 -15.07 11.03
CA HIS A 105 3.44 -15.90 12.22
C HIS A 105 4.77 -16.01 12.97
N GLY A 106 4.82 -15.39 14.15
CA GLY A 106 6.07 -15.21 14.90
C GLY A 106 7.08 -14.42 14.07
N ASP A 107 8.28 -14.96 13.91
CA ASP A 107 9.38 -14.31 13.16
C ASP A 107 9.47 -14.80 11.70
N SER A 108 8.37 -15.32 11.15
CA SER A 108 8.37 -15.94 9.82
C SER A 108 7.18 -15.56 8.95
N TRP A 109 7.42 -15.55 7.64
CA TRP A 109 6.39 -15.38 6.63
C TRP A 109 5.52 -16.64 6.54
N SER A 110 4.23 -16.49 6.81
CA SER A 110 3.20 -17.52 6.71
C SER A 110 2.21 -17.19 5.59
N TRP A 111 2.68 -17.23 4.34
CA TRP A 111 1.78 -17.10 3.19
C TRP A 111 0.81 -18.29 3.10
N PRO A 112 -0.45 -18.06 2.72
CA PRO A 112 -1.38 -19.12 2.32
C PRO A 112 -0.74 -20.05 1.28
N ALA A 113 -1.18 -21.31 1.25
CA ALA A 113 -0.69 -22.28 0.29
C ALA A 113 -0.86 -21.72 -1.13
N ALA A 114 0.26 -21.50 -1.83
CA ALA A 114 0.26 -20.86 -3.14
C ALA A 114 -0.52 -21.73 -4.11
N MET A 115 -1.69 -21.25 -4.56
CA MET A 115 -2.49 -21.94 -5.57
C MET A 115 -2.20 -21.45 -6.99
N SER A 116 -1.43 -20.37 -7.14
CA SER A 116 -1.11 -19.76 -8.43
C SER A 116 0.38 -19.43 -8.60
N ILE A 117 0.80 -19.34 -9.86
CA ILE A 117 2.17 -18.98 -10.25
C ILE A 117 2.57 -17.60 -9.70
N ASP A 118 1.63 -16.66 -9.67
CA ASP A 118 1.84 -15.29 -9.17
C ASP A 118 2.20 -15.30 -7.67
N LEU A 119 1.47 -16.08 -6.85
CA LEU A 119 1.77 -16.21 -5.43
C LEU A 119 3.10 -16.91 -5.17
N PHE A 120 3.44 -17.91 -5.98
CA PHE A 120 4.75 -18.56 -5.91
C PHE A 120 5.87 -17.55 -6.20
N GLU A 121 5.69 -16.72 -7.22
CA GLU A 121 6.62 -15.66 -7.61
C GLU A 121 6.77 -14.52 -6.59
N ILE A 122 5.70 -14.19 -5.86
CA ILE A 122 5.77 -13.26 -4.72
C ILE A 122 6.59 -13.92 -3.61
N ARG A 123 6.24 -15.15 -3.24
CA ARG A 123 6.89 -15.88 -2.15
C ARG A 123 8.39 -16.09 -2.39
N SER A 124 8.81 -16.33 -3.63
CA SER A 124 10.23 -16.53 -3.96
C SER A 124 11.09 -15.27 -3.84
N ARG A 125 10.47 -14.08 -3.82
CA ARG A 125 11.14 -12.78 -3.75
C ARG A 125 10.84 -12.02 -2.46
N MET A 126 10.45 -12.75 -1.41
CA MET A 126 10.19 -12.15 -0.11
C MET A 126 11.45 -11.54 0.49
N PRO A 127 11.39 -10.29 0.99
CA PRO A 127 12.51 -9.71 1.72
C PRO A 127 12.75 -10.49 3.02
N SER A 128 13.98 -10.42 3.53
CA SER A 128 14.30 -10.93 4.87
C SER A 128 13.39 -10.26 5.90
N TYR A 129 12.67 -11.07 6.67
CA TYR A 129 11.78 -10.57 7.72
C TYR A 129 12.57 -10.38 9.00
N ASN A 130 12.65 -9.15 9.47
CA ASN A 130 13.24 -8.81 10.76
C ASN A 130 12.32 -7.80 11.45
N PRO A 131 11.11 -8.22 11.85
CA PRO A 131 10.17 -7.33 12.51
C PRO A 131 10.73 -6.92 13.87
N ASN A 132 10.51 -5.67 14.21
CA ASN A 132 10.68 -5.23 15.58
C ASN A 132 9.31 -4.86 16.10
N SER A 133 8.68 -5.78 16.83
CA SER A 133 7.34 -5.62 17.39
C SER A 133 7.21 -4.40 18.33
N ASN A 134 8.32 -3.86 18.82
CA ASN A 134 8.36 -2.64 19.62
C ASN A 134 8.36 -1.35 18.78
N VAL A 135 8.43 -1.46 17.45
CA VAL A 135 8.49 -0.33 16.53
C VAL A 135 7.29 -0.39 15.60
N ASN A 136 6.55 0.71 15.49
CA ASN A 136 5.44 0.81 14.54
C ASN A 136 5.96 0.79 13.10
N ASP A 137 5.14 0.31 12.16
CA ASP A 137 5.51 0.43 10.75
C ASP A 137 5.68 1.90 10.36
N ARG A 138 6.52 2.14 9.35
CA ARG A 138 6.83 3.48 8.87
C ARG A 138 6.83 3.54 7.36
N ALA A 139 6.21 4.59 6.82
CA ALA A 139 6.39 5.03 5.45
C ALA A 139 7.48 6.10 5.39
N CYS A 140 8.31 6.11 4.35
CA CYS A 140 9.33 7.13 4.13
C CYS A 140 9.39 7.51 2.65
N TRP A 141 9.70 8.78 2.38
CA TRP A 141 10.05 9.23 1.03
C TRP A 141 11.42 8.69 0.65
N LEU A 142 11.50 8.04 -0.51
CA LEU A 142 12.77 7.78 -1.17
C LEU A 142 13.27 9.08 -1.80
N PRO A 143 14.58 9.36 -1.73
CA PRO A 143 15.16 10.42 -2.54
C PRO A 143 14.89 10.11 -4.02
N SER A 144 14.58 11.13 -4.83
CA SER A 144 14.51 10.94 -6.27
C SER A 144 15.87 10.41 -6.75
N SER A 145 15.86 9.28 -7.46
CA SER A 145 17.04 8.82 -8.19
C SER A 145 17.43 9.90 -9.20
N ASN A 146 18.56 10.57 -8.94
CA ASN A 146 19.19 11.54 -9.84
C ASN A 146 19.63 10.85 -11.14
#